data_AF-A0A6P4FG26-F1
#
_entry.id   AF-A0A6P4FG26-F1
#
_cell.length_a   1.000
_cell.length_b   1.000
_cell.length_c   1.000
_cell.angle_alpha   90.00
_cell.angle_beta   90.00
_cell.angle_gamma   90.00
#
_symmetry.space_group_name_H-M   'P 1'
#
loop_
_entity.id
_entity.type
_entity.pdbx_description
1 polymer ?
#
loop_
_entity_poly.entity_id
_entity_poly.type
_entity_poly.pdbx_seq_one_letter_code
_entity_poly.pdbx_strand_id
1 'polypeptide(L)'
;MIKYTTTFLLLVLLLGTKTQCSKGANILGIFGTHSPSHVIVHMAVMKTLADRGHNITVVTQMKPKIAAHENITVILAPPTPERQKFIKEYMEEVSNEKPSFWETMAKVVVTSANQLEGQYEFMVHANFKQLYENPQTNFDLVFLGAMANDFQLGIAAKLGCPAIITWVGVPLPFMDSLVGNVNDPSYVPSVNVALEPGQNTMQFGLRLGNLFKHYFLTTINKLLNYKMNQFYERAFGNESDPNFPTYDEMKRRISLLFYNYHSPSEGPIRPTVPQSIEIGGIQVKEQSDSLPKELAKFLDNADEGAIFFSLGTNVNTNTFRPDTVDILYKVLSKMPQRVVWKWEDLENKPGNASNIYFSNWLPQDDILAHPKTKLFITHAGKGGVAEAQYHGVPMVALPIFGDQQGNAEIMTKSGFGRWLDILTLTAEELEESILEVLENPSYRETIGKFSTLYRDRPLTARQSVVYWTEYVLRHQGAYHLQSPLIHMDFVARNNLDVYGVVLIVSLVVFLILIVLFRWVFRKVFKVVRGHSYRRKSPQLKNN
;
A
#
# COMPACT_ATOMS: atom_id res chain seq x y z
N MET A 1 -34.27 -30.06 50.55
CA MET A 1 -33.83 -28.65 50.53
C MET A 1 -32.53 -28.47 49.74
N ILE A 2 -31.45 -29.18 50.09
CA ILE A 2 -30.10 -29.04 49.48
C ILE A 2 -30.07 -29.20 47.95
N LYS A 3 -30.86 -30.11 47.35
CA LYS A 3 -30.91 -30.32 45.88
C LYS A 3 -31.33 -29.08 45.08
N TYR A 4 -32.25 -28.28 45.62
CA TYR A 4 -32.73 -27.08 44.93
C TYR A 4 -31.82 -25.87 45.16
N THR A 5 -31.05 -25.87 46.25
CA THR A 5 -30.10 -24.81 46.59
C THR A 5 -28.95 -24.75 45.59
N THR A 6 -28.41 -25.90 45.16
CA THR A 6 -27.32 -25.97 44.18
C THR A 6 -27.77 -25.52 42.79
N THR A 7 -28.96 -25.95 42.35
CA THR A 7 -29.55 -25.52 41.07
C THR A 7 -29.90 -24.03 41.07
N PHE A 8 -30.42 -23.51 42.18
CA PHE A 8 -30.69 -22.09 42.35
C PHE A 8 -29.40 -21.25 42.34
N LEU A 9 -28.35 -21.70 43.02
CA LEU A 9 -27.03 -21.04 42.98
C LEU A 9 -26.41 -21.04 41.57
N LEU A 10 -26.55 -22.14 40.82
CA LEU A 10 -26.13 -22.22 39.41
C LEU A 10 -26.93 -21.27 38.51
N LEU A 11 -28.24 -21.17 38.69
CA LEU A 11 -29.09 -20.21 37.97
C LEU A 11 -28.74 -18.76 38.31
N VAL A 12 -28.46 -18.45 39.58
CA VAL A 12 -28.03 -17.11 40.01
C VAL A 12 -26.63 -16.79 39.48
N LEU A 13 -25.71 -17.76 39.41
CA LEU A 13 -24.41 -17.61 38.75
C LEU A 13 -24.56 -17.37 37.24
N LEU A 14 -25.45 -18.09 36.56
CA LEU A 14 -25.76 -17.90 35.13
C LEU A 14 -26.48 -16.58 34.84
N LEU A 15 -27.31 -16.08 35.76
CA LEU A 15 -27.94 -14.75 35.67
C LEU A 15 -26.97 -13.62 36.05
N GLY A 16 -25.97 -13.92 36.88
CA GLY A 16 -24.91 -13.00 37.30
C GLY A 16 -23.73 -12.93 36.33
N THR A 17 -23.54 -13.92 35.46
CA THR A 17 -22.68 -13.75 34.29
C THR A 17 -23.34 -12.72 33.39
N LYS A 18 -22.85 -11.48 33.43
CA LYS A 18 -22.97 -10.58 32.29
C LYS A 18 -22.33 -11.35 31.13
N THR A 19 -23.15 -12.01 30.31
CA THR A 19 -22.71 -12.36 28.98
C THR A 19 -22.26 -11.04 28.40
N GLN A 20 -20.95 -10.91 28.18
CA GLN A 20 -20.42 -9.79 27.45
C GLN A 20 -21.03 -9.98 26.07
N CYS A 21 -22.18 -9.33 25.84
CA CYS A 21 -22.86 -9.33 24.57
C CYS A 21 -21.81 -8.76 23.62
N SER A 22 -21.14 -9.66 22.88
CA SER A 22 -20.22 -9.26 21.84
C SER A 22 -21.10 -8.52 20.85
N LYS A 23 -21.08 -7.19 20.90
CA LYS A 23 -21.74 -6.36 19.90
C LYS A 23 -20.93 -6.48 18.62
N GLY A 24 -21.06 -7.62 17.94
CA GLY A 24 -20.52 -7.82 16.61
C GLY A 24 -21.21 -6.84 15.68
N ALA A 25 -20.45 -5.86 15.19
CA ALA A 25 -20.90 -4.96 14.14
C ALA A 25 -21.08 -5.71 12.81
N ASN A 26 -22.02 -5.27 11.98
CA ASN A 26 -22.18 -5.69 10.59
C ASN A 26 -21.29 -4.82 9.70
N ILE A 27 -20.27 -5.42 9.10
CA ILE A 27 -19.25 -4.70 8.34
C ILE A 27 -19.28 -5.15 6.87
N LEU A 28 -19.30 -4.19 5.95
CA LEU A 28 -19.26 -4.43 4.51
C LEU A 28 -17.86 -4.15 3.95
N GLY A 29 -17.20 -5.16 3.36
CA GLY A 29 -15.97 -5.00 2.58
C GLY A 29 -16.25 -4.93 1.08
N ILE A 30 -15.82 -3.85 0.41
CA ILE A 30 -16.00 -3.63 -1.03
C ILE A 30 -14.63 -3.75 -1.71
N PHE A 31 -14.37 -4.88 -2.37
CA PHE A 31 -13.07 -5.21 -2.96
C PHE A 31 -13.19 -5.50 -4.47
N GLY A 32 -13.27 -4.41 -5.25
CA GLY A 32 -13.39 -4.43 -6.72
C GLY A 32 -12.09 -4.65 -7.50
N THR A 33 -11.01 -5.07 -6.84
CA THR A 33 -9.71 -5.31 -7.49
C THR A 33 -9.72 -6.59 -8.34
N HIS A 34 -8.99 -6.55 -9.46
CA HIS A 34 -8.75 -7.72 -10.32
C HIS A 34 -7.51 -8.52 -9.91
N SER A 35 -6.80 -8.10 -8.85
CA SER A 35 -5.58 -8.75 -8.38
C SER A 35 -5.87 -9.69 -7.20
N PRO A 36 -5.68 -11.02 -7.35
CA PRO A 36 -5.83 -11.97 -6.25
C PRO A 36 -5.00 -11.62 -5.01
N SER A 37 -3.79 -11.08 -5.19
CA SER A 37 -2.92 -10.69 -4.07
C SER A 37 -3.48 -9.52 -3.26
N HIS A 38 -4.18 -8.58 -3.91
CA HIS A 38 -4.85 -7.48 -3.20
C HIS A 38 -6.01 -8.04 -2.36
N VAL A 39 -6.81 -8.94 -2.95
CA VAL A 39 -7.92 -9.59 -2.24
C VAL A 39 -7.41 -10.32 -0.98
N ILE A 40 -6.25 -11.00 -1.04
CA ILE A 40 -5.66 -11.66 0.15
C ILE A 40 -5.44 -10.66 1.29
N VAL A 41 -4.85 -9.50 1.01
CA VAL A 41 -4.57 -8.48 2.03
C VAL A 41 -5.87 -7.91 2.62
N HIS A 42 -6.84 -7.53 1.77
CA HIS A 42 -8.13 -7.03 2.24
C HIS A 42 -8.91 -8.08 3.05
N MET A 43 -8.87 -9.33 2.60
CA MET A 43 -9.50 -10.45 3.32
C MET A 43 -8.81 -10.76 4.63
N ALA A 44 -7.51 -10.52 4.78
CA ALA A 44 -6.83 -10.66 6.07
C ALA A 44 -7.34 -9.63 7.10
N VAL A 45 -7.63 -8.40 6.68
CA VAL A 45 -8.31 -7.39 7.51
C VAL A 45 -9.71 -7.88 7.90
N MET A 46 -10.49 -8.37 6.93
CA MET A 46 -11.85 -8.86 7.18
C MET A 46 -11.88 -10.08 8.10
N LYS A 47 -10.98 -11.04 7.88
CA LYS A 47 -10.84 -12.23 8.72
C LYS A 47 -10.46 -11.85 10.15
N THR A 48 -9.56 -10.89 10.33
CA THR A 48 -9.20 -10.39 11.66
C THR A 48 -10.41 -9.87 12.43
N LEU A 49 -11.32 -9.15 11.76
CA LEU A 49 -12.56 -8.66 12.36
C LEU A 49 -13.58 -9.78 12.59
N ALA A 50 -13.65 -10.76 11.68
CA ALA A 50 -14.51 -11.94 11.83
C ALA A 50 -14.08 -12.82 13.02
N ASP A 51 -12.77 -13.07 13.18
CA ASP A 51 -12.16 -13.79 14.31
C ASP A 51 -12.46 -13.07 15.63
N ARG A 52 -12.59 -11.74 15.60
CA ARG A 52 -12.95 -10.90 16.74
C ARG A 52 -14.45 -10.96 17.11
N GLY A 53 -15.29 -11.51 16.24
CA GLY A 53 -16.73 -11.70 16.44
C GLY A 53 -17.63 -10.72 15.67
N HIS A 54 -17.11 -9.97 14.70
CA HIS A 54 -17.92 -9.14 13.81
C HIS A 54 -18.59 -9.97 12.70
N ASN A 55 -19.76 -9.55 12.24
CA ASN A 55 -20.43 -10.14 11.09
C ASN A 55 -19.97 -9.42 9.82
N ILE A 56 -19.34 -10.15 8.90
CA ILE A 56 -18.70 -9.57 7.73
C ILE A 56 -19.42 -9.99 6.46
N THR A 57 -19.74 -9.02 5.61
CA THR A 57 -20.13 -9.25 4.22
C THR A 57 -19.04 -8.68 3.32
N VAL A 58 -18.53 -9.48 2.38
CA VAL A 58 -17.54 -9.03 1.39
C VAL A 58 -18.11 -9.15 0.01
N VAL A 59 -18.05 -8.06 -0.77
CA VAL A 59 -18.33 -8.08 -2.20
C VAL A 59 -17.03 -8.02 -2.97
N THR A 60 -16.83 -8.95 -3.90
CA THR A 60 -15.61 -9.02 -4.69
C THR A 60 -15.85 -9.60 -6.08
N GLN A 61 -14.92 -9.32 -7.00
CA GLN A 61 -14.95 -9.80 -8.38
C GLN A 61 -14.48 -11.23 -8.57
N MET A 62 -13.80 -11.81 -7.57
CA MET A 62 -13.21 -13.14 -7.67
C MET A 62 -13.32 -13.88 -6.34
N LYS A 63 -13.39 -15.21 -6.42
CA LYS A 63 -13.47 -16.04 -5.21
C LYS A 63 -12.18 -15.87 -4.38
N PRO A 64 -12.28 -15.42 -3.11
CA PRO A 64 -11.13 -15.33 -2.23
C PRO A 64 -10.49 -16.70 -2.01
N LYS A 65 -9.16 -16.73 -1.90
CA LYS A 65 -8.40 -17.95 -1.60
C LYS A 65 -8.21 -18.20 -0.10
N ILE A 66 -8.67 -17.27 0.76
CA ILE A 66 -8.58 -17.41 2.21
C ILE A 66 -9.52 -18.51 2.71
N ALA A 67 -9.19 -19.13 3.83
CA ALA A 67 -10.05 -20.13 4.47
C ALA A 67 -11.45 -19.58 4.75
N ALA A 68 -12.47 -20.42 4.56
CA ALA A 68 -13.84 -20.06 4.91
C ALA A 68 -13.92 -19.75 6.42
N HIS A 69 -14.69 -18.73 6.76
CA HIS A 69 -14.96 -18.32 8.13
C HIS A 69 -16.47 -18.16 8.27
N GLU A 70 -17.06 -18.69 9.34
CA GLU A 70 -18.52 -18.72 9.55
C GLU A 70 -19.17 -17.33 9.55
N ASN A 71 -18.48 -16.33 10.12
CA ASN A 71 -18.91 -14.93 10.15
C ASN A 71 -18.56 -14.13 8.88
N ILE A 72 -18.13 -14.77 7.78
CA ILE A 72 -17.84 -14.09 6.51
C ILE A 72 -18.76 -14.59 5.42
N THR A 73 -19.63 -13.71 4.94
CA THR A 73 -20.43 -13.94 3.74
C THR A 73 -19.73 -13.31 2.53
N VAL A 74 -19.42 -14.11 1.51
CA VAL A 74 -18.81 -13.61 0.26
C VAL A 74 -19.86 -13.53 -0.84
N ILE A 75 -19.98 -12.34 -1.43
CA ILE A 75 -20.86 -12.04 -2.56
C ILE A 75 -19.98 -11.79 -3.79
N LEU A 76 -20.19 -12.59 -4.83
CA LEU A 76 -19.46 -12.45 -6.08
C LEU A 76 -20.21 -11.51 -7.03
N ALA A 77 -19.50 -10.52 -7.54
CA ALA A 77 -19.93 -9.64 -8.63
C ALA A 77 -18.83 -9.65 -9.70
N PRO A 78 -18.73 -10.75 -10.48
CA PRO A 78 -17.64 -10.92 -11.44
C PRO A 78 -17.77 -9.92 -12.61
N PRO A 79 -16.65 -9.56 -13.26
CA PRO A 79 -16.66 -8.72 -14.44
C PRO A 79 -17.34 -9.42 -15.62
N THR A 80 -17.87 -8.64 -16.58
CA THR A 80 -18.45 -9.18 -17.81
C THR A 80 -17.40 -9.93 -18.64
N PRO A 81 -17.80 -10.83 -19.56
CA PRO A 81 -16.84 -11.52 -20.43
C PRO A 81 -15.92 -10.58 -21.22
N GLU A 82 -16.44 -9.46 -21.71
CA GLU A 82 -15.66 -8.44 -22.43
C GLU A 82 -14.63 -7.80 -21.50
N ARG A 83 -15.04 -7.48 -20.27
CA ARG A 83 -14.15 -6.89 -19.26
C ARG A 83 -13.07 -7.89 -18.83
N GLN A 84 -13.42 -9.17 -18.65
CA GLN A 84 -12.46 -10.23 -18.36
C GLN A 84 -11.39 -10.34 -19.45
N LYS A 85 -11.81 -10.30 -20.73
CA LYS A 85 -10.89 -10.30 -21.87
C LYS A 85 -9.95 -9.09 -21.83
N PHE A 86 -10.48 -7.88 -21.63
CA PHE A 86 -9.67 -6.66 -21.52
C PHE A 86 -8.63 -6.75 -20.38
N ILE A 87 -9.04 -7.23 -19.20
CA ILE A 87 -8.14 -7.41 -18.05
C ILE A 87 -7.04 -8.40 -18.41
N LYS A 88 -7.39 -9.52 -19.05
CA LYS A 88 -6.44 -10.55 -19.44
C LYS A 88 -5.41 -10.01 -20.43
N GLU A 89 -5.85 -9.34 -21.49
CA GLU A 89 -4.97 -8.73 -22.51
C GLU A 89 -4.03 -7.68 -21.89
N TYR A 90 -4.56 -6.83 -21.00
CA TYR A 90 -3.75 -5.84 -20.29
C TYR A 90 -2.68 -6.48 -19.39
N MET A 91 -3.03 -7.56 -18.67
CA MET A 91 -2.07 -8.27 -17.82
C MET A 91 -1.00 -9.00 -18.64
N GLU A 92 -1.38 -9.60 -19.78
CA GLU A 92 -0.44 -10.23 -20.72
C GLU A 92 0.55 -9.21 -21.29
N GLU A 93 0.08 -8.04 -21.74
CA GLU A 93 0.94 -6.96 -22.25
C GLU A 93 1.96 -6.51 -21.18
N VAL A 94 1.49 -6.21 -19.97
CA VAL A 94 2.34 -5.73 -18.86
C VAL A 94 3.31 -6.81 -18.35
N SER A 95 3.01 -8.10 -18.56
CA SER A 95 3.91 -9.19 -18.21
C SER A 95 5.05 -9.41 -19.21
N ASN A 96 4.86 -8.99 -20.47
CA ASN A 96 5.81 -9.21 -21.57
C ASN A 96 6.71 -7.98 -21.82
N GLU A 97 6.33 -6.82 -21.31
CA GLU A 97 7.09 -5.57 -21.45
C GLU A 97 7.56 -5.04 -20.09
N LYS A 98 8.70 -4.35 -20.07
CA LYS A 98 9.18 -3.59 -18.89
C LYS A 98 9.08 -2.09 -19.18
N PRO A 99 7.87 -1.50 -19.15
CA PRO A 99 7.71 -0.08 -19.43
C PRO A 99 8.44 0.76 -18.37
N SER A 100 9.04 1.86 -18.81
CA SER A 100 9.57 2.88 -17.91
C SER A 100 8.46 3.46 -17.02
N PHE A 101 8.86 4.15 -15.95
CA PHE A 101 7.92 4.89 -15.10
C PHE A 101 7.00 5.82 -15.91
N TRP A 102 7.57 6.55 -16.89
CA TRP A 102 6.81 7.51 -17.69
C TRP A 102 5.81 6.85 -18.63
N GLU A 103 6.18 5.75 -19.26
CA GLU A 103 5.25 4.94 -20.08
C GLU A 103 4.14 4.35 -19.22
N THR A 104 4.48 3.85 -18.03
CA THR A 104 3.48 3.35 -17.07
C THR A 104 2.49 4.44 -16.68
N MET A 105 2.97 5.64 -16.36
CA MET A 105 2.11 6.77 -16.00
C MET A 105 1.25 7.26 -17.17
N ALA A 106 1.81 7.30 -18.39
CA ALA A 106 1.05 7.62 -19.59
C ALA A 106 -0.07 6.58 -19.83
N LYS A 107 0.26 5.28 -19.72
CA LYS A 107 -0.73 4.18 -19.81
C LYS A 107 -1.82 4.36 -18.75
N VAL A 108 -1.48 4.62 -17.48
CA VAL A 108 -2.46 4.88 -16.40
C VAL A 108 -3.42 6.03 -16.75
N VAL A 109 -2.91 7.14 -17.27
CA VAL A 109 -3.75 8.28 -17.65
C VAL A 109 -4.69 7.93 -18.81
N VAL A 110 -4.17 7.27 -19.84
CA VAL A 110 -4.93 6.88 -21.04
C VAL A 110 -5.99 5.82 -20.71
N THR A 111 -5.65 4.82 -19.90
CA THR A 111 -6.56 3.71 -19.57
C THR A 111 -7.46 3.99 -18.36
N SER A 112 -7.23 5.09 -17.63
CA SER A 112 -8.00 5.45 -16.42
C SER A 112 -9.51 5.42 -16.60
N ALA A 113 -10.04 5.87 -17.75
CA ALA A 113 -11.47 5.85 -18.02
C ALA A 113 -12.02 4.41 -18.09
N ASN A 114 -11.31 3.51 -18.79
CA ASN A 114 -11.68 2.10 -18.87
C ASN A 114 -11.58 1.40 -17.51
N GLN A 115 -10.59 1.77 -16.69
CA GLN A 115 -10.44 1.22 -15.34
C GLN A 115 -11.58 1.67 -14.42
N LEU A 116 -11.95 2.96 -14.46
CA LEU A 116 -13.08 3.50 -13.70
C LEU A 116 -14.42 2.93 -14.17
N GLU A 117 -14.60 2.71 -15.48
CA GLU A 117 -15.80 2.06 -16.01
C GLU A 117 -15.94 0.63 -15.46
N GLY A 118 -14.85 -0.14 -15.38
CA GLY A 118 -14.89 -1.46 -14.76
C GLY A 118 -15.27 -1.44 -13.27
N GLN A 119 -14.88 -0.40 -12.54
CA GLN A 119 -15.30 -0.21 -11.14
C GLN A 119 -16.77 0.23 -11.03
N TYR A 120 -17.27 0.97 -12.01
CA TYR A 120 -18.69 1.34 -12.12
C TYR A 120 -19.55 0.11 -12.45
N GLU A 121 -19.15 -0.70 -13.45
CA GLU A 121 -19.77 -1.98 -13.80
C GLU A 121 -19.86 -2.91 -12.59
N PHE A 122 -18.78 -3.03 -11.82
CA PHE A 122 -18.75 -3.79 -10.57
C PHE A 122 -19.81 -3.28 -9.58
N MET A 123 -19.86 -1.98 -9.35
CA MET A 123 -20.79 -1.34 -8.42
C MET A 123 -22.27 -1.56 -8.80
N VAL A 124 -22.59 -1.52 -10.09
CA VAL A 124 -23.97 -1.69 -10.58
C VAL A 124 -24.36 -3.15 -10.84
N HIS A 125 -23.43 -4.09 -10.68
CA HIS A 125 -23.71 -5.51 -10.79
C HIS A 125 -24.85 -5.91 -9.84
N ALA A 126 -25.83 -6.69 -10.31
CA ALA A 126 -27.06 -6.99 -9.56
C ALA A 126 -26.81 -7.49 -8.13
N ASN A 127 -25.89 -8.44 -7.95
CA ASN A 127 -25.52 -8.99 -6.65
C ASN A 127 -24.95 -7.95 -5.67
N PHE A 128 -24.30 -6.89 -6.17
CA PHE A 128 -23.77 -5.82 -5.35
C PHE A 128 -24.81 -4.71 -5.16
N LYS A 129 -25.44 -4.25 -6.25
CA LYS A 129 -26.42 -3.17 -6.24
C LYS A 129 -27.56 -3.41 -5.24
N GLN A 130 -28.05 -4.65 -5.14
CA GLN A 130 -29.10 -5.01 -4.18
C GLN A 130 -28.70 -4.78 -2.71
N LEU A 131 -27.41 -4.73 -2.37
CA LEU A 131 -26.97 -4.55 -0.98
C LEU A 131 -27.16 -3.13 -0.49
N TYR A 132 -26.91 -2.13 -1.34
CA TYR A 132 -26.99 -0.72 -0.96
C TYR A 132 -28.27 -0.01 -1.43
N GLU A 133 -29.07 -0.66 -2.27
CA GLU A 133 -30.41 -0.17 -2.66
C GLU A 133 -31.55 -0.80 -1.84
N ASN A 134 -31.30 -1.92 -1.15
CA ASN A 134 -32.31 -2.55 -0.32
C ASN A 134 -32.36 -1.85 1.06
N PRO A 135 -33.49 -1.19 1.42
CA PRO A 135 -33.61 -0.45 2.69
C PRO A 135 -33.60 -1.35 3.94
N GLN A 136 -33.71 -2.67 3.78
CA GLN A 136 -33.60 -3.62 4.89
C GLN A 136 -32.14 -3.99 5.21
N THR A 137 -31.22 -3.76 4.28
CA THR A 137 -29.81 -4.02 4.49
C THR A 137 -29.22 -2.91 5.35
N ASN A 138 -28.61 -3.29 6.48
CA ASN A 138 -27.97 -2.35 7.39
C ASN A 138 -26.54 -2.78 7.68
N PHE A 139 -25.62 -1.84 7.60
CA PHE A 139 -24.22 -2.02 7.96
C PHE A 139 -23.79 -0.90 8.90
N ASP A 140 -22.95 -1.22 9.87
CA ASP A 140 -22.40 -0.28 10.84
C ASP A 140 -21.13 0.41 10.30
N LEU A 141 -20.47 -0.19 9.30
CA LEU A 141 -19.20 0.29 8.75
C LEU A 141 -18.93 -0.28 7.35
N VAL A 142 -18.36 0.54 6.47
CA VAL A 142 -17.85 0.12 5.17
C VAL A 142 -16.32 0.13 5.15
N PHE A 143 -15.73 -0.93 4.62
CA PHE A 143 -14.34 -0.99 4.19
C PHE A 143 -14.28 -0.88 2.67
N LEU A 144 -13.53 0.12 2.18
CA LEU A 144 -13.22 0.25 0.77
C LEU A 144 -11.79 -0.23 0.51
N GLY A 145 -11.63 -1.25 -0.34
CA GLY A 145 -10.33 -1.64 -0.83
C GLY A 145 -9.85 -0.68 -1.91
N ALA A 146 -8.88 0.19 -1.59
CA ALA A 146 -8.40 1.19 -2.52
C ALA A 146 -7.75 0.53 -3.74
N MET A 147 -8.32 0.78 -4.92
CA MET A 147 -7.79 0.35 -6.21
C MET A 147 -8.04 1.43 -7.26
N ALA A 148 -7.25 2.50 -7.22
CA ALA A 148 -7.35 3.64 -8.13
C ALA A 148 -8.78 4.20 -8.29
N ASN A 149 -9.64 4.05 -7.27
CA ASN A 149 -10.98 4.60 -7.22
C ASN A 149 -11.44 4.77 -5.76
N ASP A 150 -12.11 5.88 -5.49
CA ASP A 150 -12.77 6.19 -4.22
C ASP A 150 -14.19 6.76 -4.42
N PHE A 151 -14.70 6.85 -5.66
CA PHE A 151 -16.08 7.30 -5.92
C PHE A 151 -17.13 6.34 -5.32
N GLN A 152 -16.76 5.09 -5.05
CA GLN A 152 -17.60 4.12 -4.34
C GLN A 152 -17.91 4.52 -2.89
N LEU A 153 -17.27 5.56 -2.35
CA LEU A 153 -17.64 6.14 -1.05
C LEU A 153 -19.12 6.53 -0.98
N GLY A 154 -19.78 6.85 -2.10
CA GLY A 154 -21.23 7.11 -2.13
C GLY A 154 -22.08 5.95 -1.59
N ILE A 155 -21.57 4.72 -1.64
CA ILE A 155 -22.23 3.55 -1.04
C ILE A 155 -22.31 3.67 0.49
N ALA A 156 -21.27 4.21 1.13
CA ALA A 156 -21.30 4.47 2.57
C ALA A 156 -22.36 5.54 2.92
N ALA A 157 -22.60 6.52 2.03
CA ALA A 157 -23.69 7.48 2.19
C ALA A 157 -25.06 6.83 2.08
N LYS A 158 -25.29 5.97 1.06
CA LYS A 158 -26.51 5.16 0.91
C LYS A 158 -26.83 4.34 2.17
N LEU A 159 -25.80 3.74 2.75
CA LEU A 159 -25.91 2.88 3.93
C LEU A 159 -25.91 3.66 5.25
N GLY A 160 -25.68 4.98 5.23
CA GLY A 160 -25.67 5.82 6.43
C GLY A 160 -24.56 5.48 7.44
N CYS A 161 -23.41 4.94 6.99
CA CYS A 161 -22.34 4.48 7.87
C CYS A 161 -20.97 5.08 7.52
N PRO A 162 -20.01 5.11 8.47
CA PRO A 162 -18.64 5.55 8.21
C PRO A 162 -17.89 4.64 7.23
N ALA A 163 -16.77 5.15 6.69
CA ALA A 163 -15.91 4.42 5.76
C ALA A 163 -14.45 4.38 6.24
N ILE A 164 -13.86 3.18 6.23
CA ILE A 164 -12.41 2.97 6.36
C ILE A 164 -11.87 2.53 5.01
N ILE A 165 -10.72 3.09 4.63
CA ILE A 165 -10.02 2.68 3.41
C ILE A 165 -8.89 1.73 3.77
N THR A 166 -8.70 0.68 2.97
CA THR A 166 -7.55 -0.23 3.08
C THR A 166 -6.69 -0.13 1.83
N TRP A 167 -5.39 0.01 2.01
CA TRP A 167 -4.38 0.07 0.96
C TRP A 167 -3.37 -1.05 1.11
N VAL A 168 -3.11 -1.77 0.02
CA VAL A 168 -2.24 -2.95 0.01
C VAL A 168 -0.76 -2.62 -0.17
N GLY A 169 -0.44 -1.38 -0.57
CA GLY A 169 0.88 -0.96 -0.98
C GLY A 169 1.63 -0.13 0.05
N VAL A 170 2.80 0.38 -0.36
CA VAL A 170 3.44 1.46 0.38
C VAL A 170 2.59 2.74 0.30
N PRO A 171 2.66 3.62 1.29
CA PRO A 171 1.97 4.89 1.26
C PRO A 171 2.44 5.78 0.11
N LEU A 172 1.48 6.34 -0.63
CA LEU A 172 1.73 7.14 -1.82
C LEU A 172 1.00 8.48 -1.72
N PRO A 173 1.46 9.54 -2.42
CA PRO A 173 0.87 10.87 -2.33
C PRO A 173 -0.65 10.91 -2.55
N PHE A 174 -1.19 10.11 -3.47
CA PHE A 174 -2.63 10.07 -3.73
C PHE A 174 -3.41 9.45 -2.57
N MET A 175 -2.88 8.41 -1.91
CA MET A 175 -3.51 7.81 -0.73
C MET A 175 -3.41 8.75 0.48
N ASP A 176 -2.24 9.34 0.70
CA ASP A 176 -2.00 10.31 1.77
C ASP A 176 -2.92 11.53 1.66
N SER A 177 -3.27 11.94 0.43
CA SER A 177 -4.18 13.06 0.19
C SER A 177 -5.61 12.82 0.71
N LEU A 178 -6.04 11.55 0.84
CA LEU A 178 -7.39 11.20 1.30
C LEU A 178 -7.64 11.55 2.76
N VAL A 179 -6.59 11.54 3.59
CA VAL A 179 -6.65 11.86 5.02
C VAL A 179 -5.86 13.13 5.37
N GLY A 180 -5.40 13.86 4.36
CA GLY A 180 -4.63 15.10 4.55
C GLY A 180 -3.29 14.86 5.23
N ASN A 181 -2.64 13.73 4.92
CA ASN A 181 -1.31 13.45 5.42
C ASN A 181 -0.27 14.36 4.73
N VAL A 182 0.74 14.79 5.47
CA VAL A 182 1.77 15.70 4.95
C VAL A 182 2.78 14.87 4.16
N ASN A 183 3.00 15.24 2.89
CA ASN A 183 3.98 14.61 2.04
C ASN A 183 5.17 15.55 1.87
N ASP A 184 6.36 15.15 2.32
CA ASP A 184 7.59 15.94 2.24
C ASP A 184 8.55 15.33 1.19
N PRO A 185 8.58 15.86 -0.04
CA PRO A 185 9.40 15.30 -1.11
C PRO A 185 10.90 15.54 -0.91
N SER A 186 11.33 16.26 0.13
CA SER A 186 12.76 16.47 0.40
C SER A 186 13.46 15.22 0.92
N TYR A 187 12.72 14.32 1.58
CA TYR A 187 13.26 13.06 2.11
C TYR A 187 12.33 11.84 1.91
N VAL A 188 11.03 12.04 1.68
CA VAL A 188 10.10 10.94 1.38
C VAL A 188 10.02 10.72 -0.14
N PRO A 189 10.41 9.55 -0.65
CA PRO A 189 10.23 9.19 -2.05
C PRO A 189 8.73 9.14 -2.42
N SER A 190 8.39 9.76 -3.55
CA SER A 190 7.02 9.79 -4.09
C SER A 190 6.61 8.49 -4.76
N VAL A 191 7.59 7.65 -5.08
CA VAL A 191 7.49 6.27 -5.56
C VAL A 191 8.60 5.46 -4.88
N ASN A 192 8.52 4.14 -4.91
CA ASN A 192 9.60 3.29 -4.41
C ASN A 192 10.95 3.71 -5.00
N VAL A 193 11.88 4.13 -4.13
CA VAL A 193 13.26 4.47 -4.47
C VAL A 193 14.16 3.73 -3.49
N ALA A 194 15.00 2.84 -4.01
CA ALA A 194 15.98 2.13 -3.22
C ALA A 194 17.23 3.02 -3.02
N LEU A 195 17.56 3.34 -1.77
CA LEU A 195 18.79 4.05 -1.41
C LEU A 195 19.98 3.09 -1.39
N GLU A 196 21.19 3.60 -1.66
CA GLU A 196 22.40 2.78 -1.55
C GLU A 196 22.63 2.31 -0.10
N PRO A 197 23.24 1.13 0.10
CA PRO A 197 23.58 0.64 1.44
C PRO A 197 24.32 1.69 2.27
N GLY A 198 23.85 1.94 3.50
CA GLY A 198 24.43 2.92 4.42
C GLY A 198 23.98 4.38 4.19
N GLN A 199 23.14 4.66 3.19
CA GLN A 199 22.53 5.97 2.99
C GLN A 199 21.17 6.07 3.68
N ASN A 200 21.00 7.12 4.50
CA ASN A 200 19.73 7.40 5.18
C ASN A 200 18.85 8.42 4.44
N THR A 201 19.37 9.06 3.38
CA THR A 201 18.69 10.16 2.69
C THR A 201 19.01 10.16 1.20
N MET A 202 18.03 10.58 0.38
CA MET A 202 18.26 10.87 -1.03
C MET A 202 19.32 11.97 -1.23
N GLN A 203 20.32 11.73 -2.07
CA GLN A 203 21.25 12.78 -2.51
C GLN A 203 20.56 13.77 -3.44
N PHE A 204 21.23 14.88 -3.80
CA PHE A 204 20.65 15.95 -4.61
C PHE A 204 19.97 15.48 -5.90
N GLY A 205 20.61 14.60 -6.69
CA GLY A 205 20.04 14.10 -7.94
C GLY A 205 18.74 13.31 -7.72
N LEU A 206 18.72 12.43 -6.72
CA LEU A 206 17.52 11.69 -6.33
C LEU A 206 16.42 12.62 -5.81
N ARG A 207 16.78 13.63 -4.99
CA ARG A 207 15.82 14.64 -4.50
C ARG A 207 15.22 15.46 -5.64
N LEU A 208 16.03 15.88 -6.62
CA LEU A 208 15.55 16.62 -7.78
C LEU A 208 14.55 15.79 -8.59
N GLY A 209 14.92 14.54 -8.91
CA GLY A 209 14.01 13.62 -9.60
C GLY A 209 12.75 13.31 -8.79
N ASN A 210 12.88 13.15 -7.48
CA ASN A 210 11.74 12.94 -6.58
C ASN A 210 10.79 14.14 -6.57
N LEU A 211 11.33 15.36 -6.51
CA LEU A 211 10.54 16.58 -6.54
C LEU A 211 9.71 16.69 -7.83
N PHE A 212 10.30 16.38 -8.99
CA PHE A 212 9.56 16.33 -10.25
C PHE A 212 8.46 15.26 -10.24
N LYS A 213 8.77 14.03 -9.79
CA LYS A 213 7.79 12.95 -9.66
C LYS A 213 6.66 13.32 -8.70
N HIS A 214 6.97 13.98 -7.59
CA HIS A 214 6.00 14.43 -6.60
C HIS A 214 4.95 15.35 -7.21
N TYR A 215 5.38 16.43 -7.88
CA TYR A 215 4.47 17.39 -8.50
C TYR A 215 3.72 16.78 -9.69
N PHE A 216 4.37 15.92 -10.46
CA PHE A 216 3.73 15.18 -11.53
C PHE A 216 2.59 14.30 -11.00
N LEU A 217 2.85 13.45 -10.01
CA LEU A 217 1.85 12.57 -9.40
C LEU A 217 0.72 13.35 -8.74
N THR A 218 1.04 14.46 -8.06
CA THR A 218 0.05 15.36 -7.47
C THR A 218 -0.87 15.96 -8.53
N THR A 219 -0.33 16.30 -9.71
CA THR A 219 -1.10 16.83 -10.84
C THR A 219 -1.98 15.76 -11.47
N ILE A 220 -1.44 14.56 -11.70
CA ILE A 220 -2.22 13.43 -12.20
C ILE A 220 -3.36 13.07 -11.23
N ASN A 221 -3.10 13.08 -9.92
CA ASN A 221 -4.13 12.81 -8.92
C ASN A 221 -5.30 13.81 -9.01
N LYS A 222 -5.03 15.11 -9.24
CA LYS A 222 -6.10 16.10 -9.45
C LYS A 222 -6.94 15.80 -10.70
N LEU A 223 -6.30 15.41 -11.80
CA LEU A 223 -7.00 15.02 -13.03
C LEU A 223 -7.87 13.77 -12.81
N LEU A 224 -7.35 12.78 -12.09
CA LEU A 224 -8.09 11.57 -11.75
C LEU A 224 -9.27 11.87 -10.81
N ASN A 225 -9.10 12.74 -9.80
CA ASN A 225 -10.19 13.16 -8.92
C ASN A 225 -11.34 13.83 -9.71
N TYR A 226 -11.02 14.65 -10.73
CA TYR A 226 -12.06 15.22 -11.59
C TYR A 226 -12.86 14.14 -12.31
N LYS A 227 -12.19 13.12 -12.87
CA LYS A 227 -12.86 11.97 -13.50
C LYS A 227 -13.66 11.16 -12.47
N MET A 228 -13.11 10.91 -11.28
CA MET A 228 -13.81 10.20 -10.20
C MET A 228 -15.11 10.92 -9.80
N ASN A 229 -15.08 12.26 -9.73
CA ASN A 229 -16.29 13.04 -9.48
C ASN A 229 -17.36 12.83 -10.57
N GLN A 230 -16.97 12.77 -11.86
CA GLN A 230 -17.93 12.47 -12.93
C GLN A 230 -18.58 11.09 -12.78
N PHE A 231 -17.81 10.08 -12.36
CA PHE A 231 -18.34 8.75 -12.08
C PHE A 231 -19.23 8.73 -10.83
N TYR A 232 -18.88 9.52 -9.80
CA TYR A 232 -19.70 9.72 -8.62
C TYR A 232 -21.07 10.31 -8.99
N GLU A 233 -21.09 11.41 -9.74
CA GLU A 233 -22.31 12.07 -10.20
C GLU A 233 -23.14 11.17 -11.13
N ARG A 234 -22.49 10.37 -12.00
CA ARG A 234 -23.20 9.38 -12.81
C ARG A 234 -23.90 8.33 -11.95
N ALA A 235 -23.26 7.89 -10.86
CA ALA A 235 -23.76 6.85 -9.99
C ALA A 235 -24.82 7.34 -8.99
N PHE A 236 -24.64 8.54 -8.45
CA PHE A 236 -25.38 9.05 -7.30
C PHE A 236 -25.98 10.45 -7.50
N GLY A 237 -25.79 11.09 -8.66
CA GLY A 237 -26.29 12.45 -8.92
C GLY A 237 -27.81 12.52 -9.12
N ASN A 238 -28.47 11.39 -9.36
CA ASN A 238 -29.94 11.29 -9.50
C ASN A 238 -30.62 10.80 -8.21
N GLU A 239 -29.92 10.83 -7.07
CA GLU A 239 -30.53 10.46 -5.80
C GLU A 239 -31.72 11.35 -5.48
N SER A 240 -32.78 10.73 -4.94
CA SER A 240 -33.99 11.47 -4.57
C SER A 240 -33.79 12.37 -3.34
N ASP A 241 -32.73 12.12 -2.56
CA ASP A 241 -32.32 12.98 -1.47
C ASP A 241 -31.57 14.21 -2.01
N PRO A 242 -32.15 15.42 -1.92
CA PRO A 242 -31.47 16.64 -2.37
C PRO A 242 -30.23 16.99 -1.52
N ASN A 243 -30.04 16.34 -0.38
CA ASN A 243 -28.88 16.52 0.51
C ASN A 243 -27.88 15.35 0.42
N PHE A 244 -27.98 14.50 -0.60
CA PHE A 244 -26.99 13.45 -0.80
C PHE A 244 -25.59 14.08 -0.94
N PRO A 245 -24.58 13.59 -0.18
CA PRO A 245 -23.29 14.25 -0.10
C PRO A 245 -22.59 14.24 -1.45
N THR A 246 -21.88 15.33 -1.74
CA THR A 246 -20.99 15.43 -2.89
C THR A 246 -19.78 14.51 -2.74
N TYR A 247 -19.08 14.24 -3.83
CA TYR A 247 -17.85 13.44 -3.82
C TYR A 247 -16.79 13.98 -2.84
N ASP A 248 -16.57 15.29 -2.81
CA ASP A 248 -15.60 15.92 -1.91
C ASP A 248 -16.03 15.85 -0.43
N GLU A 249 -17.32 15.93 -0.14
CA GLU A 249 -17.84 15.71 1.21
C GLU A 249 -17.65 14.26 1.65
N MET A 250 -17.83 13.29 0.74
CA MET A 250 -17.59 11.88 1.04
C MET A 250 -16.12 11.58 1.33
N LYS A 251 -15.18 12.22 0.63
CA LYS A 251 -13.75 12.11 0.98
C LYS A 251 -13.47 12.63 2.40
N ARG A 252 -14.17 13.67 2.84
CA ARG A 252 -14.09 14.16 4.24
C ARG A 252 -14.80 13.27 5.24
N ARG A 253 -15.51 12.22 4.82
CA ARG A 253 -16.11 11.21 5.71
C ARG A 253 -15.29 9.93 5.83
N ILE A 254 -14.09 9.91 5.24
CA ILE A 254 -13.12 8.83 5.49
C ILE A 254 -12.69 8.90 6.95
N SER A 255 -12.95 7.82 7.69
CA SER A 255 -12.66 7.69 9.12
C SER A 255 -11.18 7.38 9.35
N LEU A 256 -10.66 6.34 8.69
CA LEU A 256 -9.28 5.90 8.79
C LEU A 256 -8.77 5.38 7.44
N LEU A 257 -7.44 5.34 7.30
CA LEU A 257 -6.72 4.74 6.19
C LEU A 257 -5.71 3.71 6.72
N PHE A 258 -5.95 2.45 6.39
CA PHE A 258 -5.08 1.33 6.75
C PHE A 258 -4.05 1.07 5.66
N TYR A 259 -2.78 1.12 6.02
CA TYR A 259 -1.65 0.88 5.15
C TYR A 259 -1.02 -0.49 5.44
N ASN A 260 -0.97 -1.41 4.45
CA ASN A 260 -0.18 -2.64 4.58
C ASN A 260 1.32 -2.34 4.44
N TYR A 261 1.85 -1.66 5.45
CA TYR A 261 3.19 -1.13 5.51
C TYR A 261 3.55 -0.80 6.96
N HIS A 262 4.84 -0.87 7.33
CA HIS A 262 5.37 -0.54 8.64
C HIS A 262 6.61 0.36 8.49
N SER A 263 6.41 1.67 8.63
CA SER A 263 7.45 2.71 8.44
C SER A 263 8.73 2.44 9.24
N PRO A 264 8.68 2.06 10.53
CA PRO A 264 9.88 1.87 11.34
C PRO A 264 10.87 0.84 10.80
N SER A 265 10.37 -0.21 10.14
CA SER A 265 11.20 -1.28 9.58
C SER A 265 11.40 -1.14 8.07
N GLU A 266 10.33 -0.90 7.31
CA GLU A 266 10.37 -0.92 5.85
C GLU A 266 10.99 0.35 5.27
N GLY A 267 10.84 1.50 5.96
CA GLY A 267 11.35 2.78 5.49
C GLY A 267 10.70 3.26 4.18
N PRO A 268 10.69 4.58 3.92
CA PRO A 268 11.24 5.63 4.76
C PRO A 268 10.31 6.03 5.91
N ILE A 269 10.90 6.62 6.94
CA ILE A 269 10.16 7.39 7.93
C ILE A 269 9.51 8.58 7.23
N ARG A 270 8.29 8.93 7.66
CA ARG A 270 7.48 9.98 7.03
C ARG A 270 6.50 10.59 8.04
N PRO A 271 5.95 11.78 7.77
CA PRO A 271 4.88 12.33 8.58
C PRO A 271 3.62 11.47 8.44
N THR A 272 2.93 11.24 9.55
CA THR A 272 1.65 10.53 9.59
C THR A 272 0.67 11.30 10.45
N VAL A 273 -0.55 11.44 9.96
CA VAL A 273 -1.69 11.94 10.73
C VAL A 273 -2.35 10.77 11.49
N PRO A 274 -3.11 11.02 12.58
CA PRO A 274 -3.72 9.96 13.37
C PRO A 274 -4.67 9.03 12.61
N GLN A 275 -5.21 9.46 11.45
CA GLN A 275 -6.04 8.61 10.60
C GLN A 275 -5.26 7.54 9.81
N SER A 276 -3.95 7.71 9.68
CA SER A 276 -3.07 6.79 8.94
C SER A 276 -2.59 5.69 9.87
N ILE A 277 -3.16 4.50 9.77
CA ILE A 277 -2.82 3.36 10.63
C ILE A 277 -2.02 2.34 9.83
N GLU A 278 -0.87 1.97 10.38
CA GLU A 278 0.05 1.01 9.77
C GLU A 278 -0.27 -0.41 10.23
N ILE A 279 -0.57 -1.27 9.25
CA ILE A 279 -0.95 -2.68 9.42
C ILE A 279 -0.06 -3.58 8.55
N GLY A 280 1.19 -3.18 8.33
CA GLY A 280 2.18 -3.97 7.60
C GLY A 280 2.24 -5.41 8.11
N GLY A 281 2.05 -6.35 7.19
CA GLY A 281 2.12 -7.79 7.45
C GLY A 281 0.78 -8.38 7.88
N ILE A 282 -0.34 -7.70 7.66
CA ILE A 282 -1.68 -8.17 8.08
C ILE A 282 -2.02 -9.59 7.58
N GLN A 283 -1.52 -9.96 6.40
CA GLN A 283 -1.71 -11.30 5.82
C GLN A 283 -0.89 -12.40 6.52
N VAL A 284 0.18 -12.03 7.21
CA VAL A 284 1.07 -12.97 7.90
C VAL A 284 0.40 -13.46 9.18
N LYS A 285 0.46 -14.75 9.45
CA LYS A 285 -0.04 -15.32 10.70
C LYS A 285 0.98 -15.17 11.82
N GLU A 286 0.50 -14.69 12.96
CA GLU A 286 1.31 -14.63 14.19
C GLU A 286 1.75 -16.02 14.64
N GLN A 287 0.86 -17.00 14.45
CA GLN A 287 1.09 -18.42 14.68
C GLN A 287 0.85 -19.18 13.38
N SER A 288 1.84 -19.99 12.97
CA SER A 288 1.72 -20.85 11.79
C SER A 288 0.73 -21.99 12.02
N ASP A 289 0.05 -22.37 10.95
CA ASP A 289 -0.79 -23.56 10.90
C ASP A 289 0.07 -24.79 10.64
N SER A 290 -0.47 -25.97 10.95
CA SER A 290 0.21 -27.23 10.62
C SER A 290 0.23 -27.45 9.10
N LEU A 291 1.41 -27.75 8.56
CA LEU A 291 1.57 -28.11 7.16
C LEU A 291 0.86 -29.44 6.84
N PRO A 292 0.39 -29.64 5.60
CA PRO A 292 -0.09 -30.95 5.14
C PRO A 292 0.95 -32.05 5.40
N LYS A 293 0.51 -33.22 5.87
CA LYS A 293 1.41 -34.29 6.36
C LYS A 293 2.57 -34.62 5.44
N GLU A 294 2.32 -34.75 4.13
CA GLU A 294 3.36 -35.07 3.15
C GLU A 294 4.37 -33.94 2.98
N LEU A 295 3.91 -32.69 2.97
CA LEU A 295 4.78 -31.51 2.88
C LEU A 295 5.60 -31.32 4.16
N ALA A 296 4.98 -31.51 5.34
CA ALA A 296 5.66 -31.49 6.63
C ALA A 296 6.78 -32.53 6.65
N LYS A 297 6.48 -33.79 6.33
CA LYS A 297 7.47 -34.87 6.26
C LYS A 297 8.59 -34.56 5.26
N PHE A 298 8.27 -33.98 4.11
CA PHE A 298 9.28 -33.60 3.13
C PHE A 298 10.26 -32.54 3.66
N LEU A 299 9.75 -31.53 4.37
CA LEU A 299 10.55 -30.45 4.96
C LEU A 299 11.28 -30.88 6.25
N ASP A 300 10.69 -31.75 7.07
CA ASP A 300 11.31 -32.27 8.30
C ASP A 300 12.58 -33.07 7.98
N ASN A 301 12.58 -33.77 6.84
CA ASN A 301 13.74 -34.53 6.32
C ASN A 301 14.68 -33.67 5.42
N ALA A 302 14.67 -32.35 5.60
CA ALA A 302 15.56 -31.42 4.90
C ALA A 302 16.79 -31.12 5.77
N ASP A 303 17.76 -32.04 5.80
CA ASP A 303 18.97 -31.89 6.62
C ASP A 303 19.79 -30.67 6.23
N GLU A 304 20.00 -30.48 4.93
CA GLU A 304 20.69 -29.34 4.31
C GLU A 304 19.83 -28.06 4.24
N GLY A 305 18.61 -28.12 4.79
CA GLY A 305 17.61 -27.06 4.70
C GLY A 305 16.77 -27.14 3.42
N ALA A 306 15.87 -26.18 3.27
CA ALA A 306 14.89 -26.13 2.21
C ALA A 306 14.87 -24.79 1.47
N ILE A 307 14.66 -24.86 0.17
CA ILE A 307 14.38 -23.74 -0.72
C ILE A 307 12.89 -23.77 -1.04
N PHE A 308 12.21 -22.66 -0.83
CA PHE A 308 10.86 -22.48 -1.31
C PHE A 308 10.89 -21.67 -2.61
N PHE A 309 10.19 -22.12 -3.64
CA PHE A 309 10.11 -21.44 -4.94
C PHE A 309 8.66 -21.17 -5.34
N SER A 310 8.31 -19.88 -5.42
CA SER A 310 6.98 -19.43 -5.85
C SER A 310 7.04 -18.05 -6.50
N LEU A 311 6.55 -17.95 -7.74
CA LEU A 311 6.43 -16.69 -8.49
C LEU A 311 5.06 -16.02 -8.32
N GLY A 312 4.34 -16.35 -7.24
CA GLY A 312 3.07 -15.74 -6.91
C GLY A 312 1.86 -16.37 -7.59
N THR A 313 0.70 -15.72 -7.50
CA THR A 313 -0.59 -16.27 -7.94
C THR A 313 -1.01 -15.89 -9.35
N ASN A 314 -0.39 -14.86 -9.92
CA ASN A 314 -0.79 -14.27 -11.20
C ASN A 314 0.12 -14.70 -12.36
N VAL A 315 1.21 -15.40 -12.03
CA VAL A 315 2.18 -15.90 -12.99
C VAL A 315 1.85 -17.36 -13.25
N ASN A 316 1.72 -17.70 -14.52
CA ASN A 316 1.66 -19.08 -14.97
C ASN A 316 3.04 -19.44 -15.52
N THR A 317 3.80 -20.29 -14.82
CA THR A 317 5.17 -20.60 -15.27
C THR A 317 5.19 -21.38 -16.58
N ASN A 318 4.06 -21.94 -17.02
CA ASN A 318 3.93 -22.60 -18.32
C ASN A 318 3.95 -21.62 -19.50
N THR A 319 3.79 -20.31 -19.27
CA THR A 319 3.89 -19.29 -20.33
C THR A 319 5.31 -18.75 -20.49
N PHE A 320 6.26 -19.20 -19.66
CA PHE A 320 7.65 -18.83 -19.81
C PHE A 320 8.24 -19.48 -21.06
N ARG A 321 9.32 -18.87 -21.57
CA ARG A 321 10.10 -19.51 -22.63
C ARG A 321 10.62 -20.86 -22.10
N PRO A 322 10.56 -21.94 -22.89
CA PRO A 322 10.97 -23.28 -22.43
C PRO A 322 12.38 -23.32 -21.83
N ASP A 323 13.30 -22.53 -22.39
CA ASP A 323 14.68 -22.39 -21.90
C ASP A 323 14.76 -21.93 -20.44
N THR A 324 13.87 -21.05 -20.00
CA THR A 324 13.87 -20.51 -18.62
C THR A 324 13.48 -21.59 -17.61
N VAL A 325 12.48 -22.40 -17.93
CA VAL A 325 12.03 -23.51 -17.07
C VAL A 325 13.11 -24.59 -16.97
N ASP A 326 13.77 -24.90 -18.10
CA ASP A 326 14.87 -25.85 -18.15
C ASP A 326 16.06 -25.40 -17.29
N ILE A 327 16.39 -24.10 -17.33
CA ILE A 327 17.42 -23.49 -16.48
C ILE A 327 17.08 -23.65 -15.00
N LEU A 328 15.86 -23.27 -14.60
CA LEU A 328 15.38 -23.38 -13.22
C LEU A 328 15.46 -24.83 -12.72
N TYR A 329 14.95 -25.78 -13.50
CA TYR A 329 14.98 -27.19 -13.13
C TYR A 329 16.40 -27.76 -13.07
N LYS A 330 17.26 -27.44 -14.06
CA LYS A 330 18.66 -27.90 -14.11
C LYS A 330 19.45 -27.50 -12.88
N VAL A 331 19.21 -26.29 -12.36
CA VAL A 331 19.89 -25.78 -11.17
C VAL A 331 19.27 -26.36 -9.90
N LEU A 332 17.95 -26.23 -9.73
CA LEU A 332 17.26 -26.65 -8.51
C LEU A 332 17.31 -28.16 -8.25
N SER A 333 17.33 -28.98 -9.30
CA SER A 333 17.43 -30.45 -9.16
C SER A 333 18.80 -30.93 -8.67
N LYS A 334 19.84 -30.09 -8.75
CA LYS A 334 21.19 -30.39 -8.28
C LYS A 334 21.47 -29.87 -6.86
N MET A 335 20.59 -29.01 -6.35
CA MET A 335 20.75 -28.45 -5.01
C MET A 335 20.66 -29.54 -3.94
N PRO A 336 21.55 -29.53 -2.92
CA PRO A 336 21.46 -30.46 -1.80
C PRO A 336 20.23 -30.22 -0.93
N GLN A 337 19.66 -29.00 -0.97
CA GLN A 337 18.43 -28.64 -0.28
C GLN A 337 17.20 -29.34 -0.85
N ARG A 338 16.20 -29.54 0.01
CA ARG A 338 14.84 -29.85 -0.44
C ARG A 338 14.21 -28.62 -1.09
N VAL A 339 13.62 -28.76 -2.27
CA VAL A 339 12.97 -27.67 -2.99
C VAL A 339 11.47 -27.88 -2.98
N VAL A 340 10.73 -26.93 -2.42
CA VAL A 340 9.26 -26.90 -2.54
C VAL A 340 8.93 -25.91 -3.66
N TRP A 341 8.40 -26.41 -4.77
CA TRP A 341 8.17 -25.62 -5.98
C TRP A 341 6.67 -25.55 -6.30
N LYS A 342 6.11 -24.33 -6.28
CA LYS A 342 4.78 -24.06 -6.81
C LYS A 342 4.76 -24.23 -8.33
N TRP A 343 3.94 -25.16 -8.84
CA TRP A 343 3.83 -25.45 -10.27
C TRP A 343 2.38 -25.71 -10.67
N GLU A 344 1.89 -25.00 -11.70
CA GLU A 344 0.47 -25.00 -12.05
C GLU A 344 -0.02 -26.32 -12.67
N ASP A 345 0.83 -26.99 -13.46
CA ASP A 345 0.47 -28.19 -14.22
C ASP A 345 1.23 -29.42 -13.74
N LEU A 346 0.64 -30.14 -12.78
CA LEU A 346 1.25 -31.34 -12.18
C LEU A 346 1.31 -32.53 -13.14
N GLU A 347 0.64 -32.49 -14.29
CA GLU A 347 0.75 -33.53 -15.33
C GLU A 347 1.99 -33.28 -16.20
N ASN A 348 2.31 -32.00 -16.46
CA ASN A 348 3.46 -31.57 -17.27
C ASN A 348 4.54 -30.91 -16.41
N LYS A 349 5.14 -31.67 -15.48
CA LYS A 349 6.25 -31.19 -14.65
C LYS A 349 7.54 -31.08 -15.49
N PRO A 350 8.44 -30.14 -15.17
CA PRO A 350 9.73 -30.00 -15.85
C PRO A 350 10.68 -31.19 -15.59
N GLY A 351 10.41 -32.00 -14.57
CA GLY A 351 11.09 -33.26 -14.32
C GLY A 351 10.65 -33.93 -13.03
N ASN A 352 11.45 -34.87 -12.53
CA ASN A 352 11.10 -35.78 -11.43
C ASN A 352 12.20 -35.96 -10.36
N ALA A 353 13.10 -34.98 -10.23
CA ALA A 353 14.15 -35.01 -9.21
C ALA A 353 13.58 -35.20 -7.79
N SER A 354 14.18 -36.11 -7.02
CA SER A 354 13.67 -36.53 -5.71
C SER A 354 13.81 -35.47 -4.62
N ASN A 355 14.65 -34.45 -4.84
CA ASN A 355 14.80 -33.30 -3.95
C ASN A 355 13.73 -32.23 -4.20
N ILE A 356 12.85 -32.37 -5.20
CA ILE A 356 11.81 -31.37 -5.53
C ILE A 356 10.41 -31.90 -5.21
N TYR A 357 9.63 -31.11 -4.47
CA TYR A 357 8.21 -31.31 -4.23
C TYR A 357 7.40 -30.30 -5.05
N PHE A 358 6.69 -30.78 -6.08
CA PHE A 358 5.81 -29.96 -6.91
C PHE A 358 4.38 -29.93 -6.36
N SER A 359 3.80 -28.74 -6.26
CA SER A 359 2.37 -28.57 -5.92
C SER A 359 1.77 -27.35 -6.61
N ASN A 360 0.51 -27.43 -7.02
CA ASN A 360 -0.22 -26.29 -7.59
C ASN A 360 -0.74 -25.32 -6.53
N TRP A 361 -0.77 -25.74 -5.26
CA TRP A 361 -1.16 -24.92 -4.12
C TRP A 361 -0.29 -25.21 -2.91
N LEU A 362 0.19 -24.14 -2.25
CA LEU A 362 1.11 -24.23 -1.13
C LEU A 362 0.75 -23.21 -0.04
N PRO A 363 0.77 -23.61 1.25
CA PRO A 363 0.63 -22.69 2.38
C PRO A 363 1.92 -21.87 2.57
N GLN A 364 2.12 -20.87 1.71
CA GLN A 364 3.37 -20.11 1.60
C GLN A 364 3.88 -19.56 2.95
N ASP A 365 3.01 -18.89 3.71
CA ASP A 365 3.36 -18.33 5.02
C ASP A 365 3.88 -19.40 6.00
N ASP A 366 3.24 -20.58 6.04
CA ASP A 366 3.64 -21.68 6.92
C ASP A 366 4.94 -22.36 6.48
N ILE A 367 5.20 -22.40 5.16
CA ILE A 367 6.47 -22.89 4.63
C ILE A 367 7.60 -21.92 4.99
N LEU A 368 7.37 -20.62 4.88
CA LEU A 368 8.34 -19.59 5.27
C LEU A 368 8.58 -19.59 6.78
N ALA A 369 7.57 -19.89 7.59
CA ALA A 369 7.69 -20.07 9.03
C ALA A 369 8.47 -21.33 9.43
N HIS A 370 8.61 -22.31 8.54
CA HIS A 370 9.23 -23.59 8.86
C HIS A 370 10.75 -23.44 9.13
N PRO A 371 11.30 -24.00 10.22
CA PRO A 371 12.70 -23.76 10.63
C PRO A 371 13.76 -24.26 9.63
N LYS A 372 13.37 -25.21 8.77
CA LYS A 372 14.24 -25.74 7.70
C LYS A 372 14.28 -24.85 6.45
N THR A 373 13.34 -23.93 6.27
CA THR A 373 13.35 -23.02 5.12
C THR A 373 14.48 -22.01 5.25
N LYS A 374 15.40 -22.00 4.28
CA LYS A 374 16.61 -21.16 4.28
C LYS A 374 16.62 -20.11 3.20
N LEU A 375 15.88 -20.32 2.12
CA LEU A 375 15.85 -19.42 0.97
C LEU A 375 14.44 -19.40 0.37
N PHE A 376 14.00 -18.21 -0.02
CA PHE A 376 12.80 -18.02 -0.83
C PHE A 376 13.17 -17.48 -2.21
N ILE A 377 12.95 -18.29 -3.24
CA ILE A 377 13.00 -17.84 -4.63
C ILE A 377 11.62 -17.29 -5.00
N THR A 378 11.56 -16.02 -5.36
CA THR A 378 10.31 -15.26 -5.44
C THR A 378 10.27 -14.32 -6.63
N HIS A 379 9.08 -13.95 -7.09
CA HIS A 379 8.88 -12.85 -8.03
C HIS A 379 8.99 -11.44 -7.38
N ALA A 380 9.28 -11.35 -6.08
CA ALA A 380 9.32 -10.10 -5.31
C ALA A 380 7.98 -9.31 -5.26
N GLY A 381 6.85 -10.00 -5.38
CA GLY A 381 5.55 -9.41 -5.04
C GLY A 381 5.47 -9.05 -3.55
N LYS A 382 4.93 -7.87 -3.24
CA LYS A 382 4.92 -7.28 -1.88
C LYS A 382 4.42 -8.23 -0.79
N GLY A 383 3.38 -9.03 -1.05
CA GLY A 383 2.86 -9.99 -0.07
C GLY A 383 3.87 -11.06 0.35
N GLY A 384 4.52 -11.69 -0.62
CA GLY A 384 5.54 -12.72 -0.34
C GLY A 384 6.83 -12.15 0.23
N VAL A 385 7.22 -10.94 -0.17
CA VAL A 385 8.34 -10.22 0.45
C VAL A 385 8.05 -9.96 1.93
N ALA A 386 6.85 -9.48 2.26
CA ALA A 386 6.47 -9.21 3.65
C ALA A 386 6.42 -10.50 4.51
N GLU A 387 5.96 -11.63 3.97
CA GLU A 387 5.99 -12.93 4.66
C GLU A 387 7.43 -13.39 4.92
N ALA A 388 8.31 -13.28 3.93
CA ALA A 388 9.72 -13.66 4.08
C ALA A 388 10.47 -12.74 5.05
N GLN A 389 10.20 -11.43 4.99
CA GLN A 389 10.69 -10.45 5.96
C GLN A 389 10.22 -10.75 7.38
N TYR A 390 8.95 -11.13 7.56
CA TYR A 390 8.40 -11.47 8.86
C TYR A 390 9.07 -12.72 9.45
N HIS A 391 9.33 -13.75 8.64
CA HIS A 391 9.97 -15.00 9.10
C HIS A 391 11.50 -14.98 9.04
N GLY A 392 12.11 -13.92 8.52
CA GLY A 392 13.57 -13.80 8.44
C GLY A 392 14.20 -14.76 7.44
N VAL A 393 13.53 -15.01 6.31
CA VAL A 393 14.02 -15.88 5.22
C VAL A 393 14.59 -15.04 4.08
N PRO A 394 15.90 -15.12 3.79
CA PRO A 394 16.52 -14.37 2.70
C PRO A 394 16.00 -14.85 1.34
N MET A 395 16.22 -14.03 0.30
CA MET A 395 15.52 -14.18 -0.97
C MET A 395 16.44 -14.14 -2.20
N VAL A 396 16.04 -14.85 -3.25
CA VAL A 396 16.49 -14.61 -4.63
C VAL A 396 15.26 -14.22 -5.45
N ALA A 397 15.27 -13.00 -6.00
CA ALA A 397 14.13 -12.44 -6.70
C ALA A 397 14.27 -12.55 -8.22
N LEU A 398 13.19 -12.98 -8.88
CA LEU A 398 13.01 -13.05 -10.32
C LEU A 398 11.79 -12.18 -10.71
N PRO A 399 11.90 -10.84 -10.66
CA PRO A 399 10.78 -9.94 -10.90
C PRO A 399 10.29 -10.02 -12.34
N ILE A 400 8.96 -9.95 -12.52
CA ILE A 400 8.30 -10.14 -13.81
C ILE A 400 7.61 -8.83 -14.24
N PHE A 401 6.76 -8.24 -13.39
CA PHE A 401 6.02 -7.01 -13.75
C PHE A 401 5.59 -6.15 -12.54
N GLY A 402 5.06 -4.96 -12.81
CA GLY A 402 4.46 -4.10 -11.78
C GLY A 402 5.48 -3.54 -10.78
N ASP A 403 5.18 -3.64 -9.48
CA ASP A 403 6.01 -3.14 -8.38
C ASP A 403 7.22 -4.04 -8.05
N GLN A 404 7.26 -5.25 -8.64
CA GLN A 404 8.20 -6.32 -8.30
C GLN A 404 9.67 -5.92 -8.44
N GLN A 405 10.03 -5.21 -9.52
CA GLN A 405 11.42 -4.76 -9.71
C GLN A 405 11.86 -3.77 -8.63
N GLY A 406 10.99 -2.82 -8.27
CA GLY A 406 11.27 -1.86 -7.20
C GLY A 406 11.41 -2.56 -5.84
N ASN A 407 10.55 -3.53 -5.55
CA ASN A 407 10.65 -4.33 -4.34
C ASN A 407 11.95 -5.17 -4.32
N ALA A 408 12.33 -5.76 -5.45
CA ALA A 408 13.56 -6.54 -5.60
C ALA A 408 14.81 -5.67 -5.44
N GLU A 409 14.80 -4.46 -5.98
CA GLU A 409 15.90 -3.50 -5.81
C GLU A 409 16.04 -3.08 -4.33
N ILE A 410 14.93 -2.76 -3.66
CA ILE A 410 14.92 -2.43 -2.22
C ILE A 410 15.46 -3.61 -1.41
N MET A 411 14.99 -4.83 -1.69
CA MET A 411 15.43 -6.06 -1.03
C MET A 411 16.95 -6.27 -1.16
N THR A 412 17.49 -6.12 -2.38
CA THR A 412 18.93 -6.28 -2.62
C THR A 412 19.74 -5.19 -1.92
N LYS A 413 19.35 -3.92 -2.02
CA LYS A 413 20.06 -2.82 -1.34
C LYS A 413 19.94 -2.87 0.18
N SER A 414 18.88 -3.48 0.69
CA SER A 414 18.72 -3.74 2.13
C SER A 414 19.56 -4.92 2.62
N GLY A 415 20.18 -5.69 1.71
CA GLY A 415 21.00 -6.85 2.06
C GLY A 415 20.21 -8.11 2.42
N PHE A 416 18.94 -8.22 2.00
CA PHE A 416 18.09 -9.39 2.28
C PHE A 416 18.10 -10.44 1.16
N GLY A 417 18.79 -10.16 0.06
CA GLY A 417 18.80 -11.07 -1.07
C GLY A 417 19.50 -10.50 -2.31
N ARG A 418 19.30 -11.21 -3.43
CA ARG A 418 19.72 -10.79 -4.77
C ARG A 418 18.54 -10.84 -5.73
N TRP A 419 18.61 -10.10 -6.83
CA TRP A 419 17.62 -10.24 -7.90
C TRP A 419 18.31 -10.45 -9.24
N LEU A 420 17.67 -11.23 -10.11
CA LEU A 420 18.14 -11.57 -11.45
C LEU A 420 17.06 -11.25 -12.47
N ASP A 421 17.45 -10.84 -13.66
CA ASP A 421 16.50 -10.64 -14.75
C ASP A 421 16.11 -11.98 -15.35
N ILE A 422 14.84 -12.36 -15.16
CA ILE A 422 14.30 -13.62 -15.67
C ILE A 422 14.41 -13.76 -17.19
N LEU A 423 14.45 -12.65 -17.94
CA LEU A 423 14.52 -12.65 -19.40
C LEU A 423 15.91 -12.97 -19.96
N THR A 424 16.95 -12.75 -19.16
CA THR A 424 18.36 -12.98 -19.54
C THR A 424 19.05 -14.00 -18.63
N LEU A 425 18.27 -14.71 -17.82
CA LEU A 425 18.75 -15.61 -16.78
C LEU A 425 19.59 -16.75 -17.39
N THR A 426 20.76 -17.00 -16.81
CA THR A 426 21.58 -18.18 -17.11
C THR A 426 21.55 -19.18 -15.93
N ALA A 427 21.92 -20.43 -16.20
CA ALA A 427 21.99 -21.45 -15.14
C ALA A 427 23.10 -21.12 -14.13
N GLU A 428 24.21 -20.62 -14.63
CA GLU A 428 25.38 -20.24 -13.85
C GLU A 428 25.06 -19.08 -12.89
N GLU A 429 24.44 -18.00 -13.37
CA GLU A 429 24.05 -16.86 -12.52
C GLU A 429 23.03 -17.24 -11.44
N LEU A 430 22.08 -18.12 -11.79
CA LEU A 430 21.08 -18.61 -10.84
C LEU A 430 21.73 -19.45 -9.74
N GLU A 431 22.59 -20.41 -10.12
CA GLU A 431 23.31 -21.27 -9.19
C GLU A 431 24.20 -20.45 -8.25
N GLU A 432 25.02 -19.55 -8.80
CA GLU A 432 25.88 -18.66 -8.00
C GLU A 432 25.07 -17.79 -7.03
N SER A 433 23.93 -17.25 -7.46
CA SER A 433 23.09 -16.42 -6.60
C SER A 433 22.42 -17.20 -5.48
N ILE A 434 21.98 -18.43 -5.75
CA ILE A 434 21.39 -19.32 -4.74
C ILE A 434 22.46 -19.67 -3.69
N LEU A 435 23.64 -20.10 -4.12
CA LEU A 435 24.74 -20.48 -3.23
C LEU A 435 25.21 -19.29 -2.40
N GLU A 436 25.42 -18.13 -3.02
CA GLU A 436 25.80 -16.90 -2.31
C GLU A 436 24.80 -16.56 -1.19
N VAL A 437 23.49 -16.59 -1.44
CA VAL A 437 22.49 -16.24 -0.43
C VAL A 437 22.39 -17.29 0.68
N LEU A 438 22.61 -18.57 0.35
CA LEU A 438 22.57 -19.66 1.33
C LEU A 438 23.83 -19.72 2.22
N GLU A 439 25.01 -19.47 1.63
CA GLU A 439 26.31 -19.67 2.29
C GLU A 439 26.83 -18.42 2.99
N ASN A 440 26.52 -17.21 2.47
CA ASN A 440 26.95 -15.96 3.08
C ASN A 440 26.02 -15.59 4.25
N PRO A 441 26.50 -15.63 5.52
CA PRO A 441 25.65 -15.41 6.69
C PRO A 441 25.07 -14.00 6.76
N SER A 442 25.68 -13.03 6.07
CA SER A 442 25.24 -11.62 6.12
C SER A 442 23.79 -11.44 5.68
N TYR A 443 23.28 -12.19 4.69
CA TYR A 443 21.89 -12.09 4.26
C TYR A 443 20.92 -12.53 5.35
N ARG A 444 21.20 -13.67 5.98
CA ARG A 444 20.38 -14.24 7.07
C ARG A 444 20.42 -13.37 8.32
N GLU A 445 21.59 -12.86 8.69
CA GLU A 445 21.73 -11.94 9.82
C GLU A 445 20.99 -10.63 9.59
N THR A 446 21.11 -10.07 8.39
CA THR A 446 20.50 -8.78 8.03
C THR A 446 18.98 -8.89 8.00
N ILE A 447 18.42 -9.93 7.37
CA ILE A 447 16.96 -10.13 7.39
C ILE A 447 16.45 -10.56 8.78
N GLY A 448 17.24 -11.26 9.59
CA GLY A 448 16.88 -11.57 10.98
C GLY A 448 16.74 -10.33 11.85
N LYS A 449 17.65 -9.35 11.68
CA LYS A 449 17.53 -8.02 12.34
C LYS A 449 16.27 -7.29 11.86
N PHE A 450 15.99 -7.32 10.56
CA PHE A 450 14.77 -6.74 10.02
C PHE A 450 13.50 -7.39 10.59
N SER A 451 13.43 -8.73 10.58
CA SER A 451 12.30 -9.50 11.13
C SER A 451 12.02 -9.13 12.58
N THR A 452 13.07 -9.04 13.40
CA THR A 452 12.96 -8.64 14.80
C THR A 452 12.33 -7.24 14.92
N LEU A 453 12.85 -6.26 14.17
CA LEU A 453 12.31 -4.89 14.16
C LEU A 453 10.89 -4.81 13.58
N TYR A 454 10.57 -5.61 12.56
CA TYR A 454 9.26 -5.65 11.92
C TYR A 454 8.16 -6.10 12.88
N ARG A 455 8.50 -7.07 13.73
CA ARG A 455 7.61 -7.71 14.71
C ARG A 455 7.57 -6.96 16.04
N ASP A 456 8.59 -6.17 16.35
CA ASP A 456 8.65 -5.36 17.55
C ASP A 456 7.76 -4.11 17.42
N ARG A 457 6.51 -4.25 17.87
CA ARG A 457 5.50 -3.19 17.84
C ARG A 457 4.54 -3.32 19.03
N PRO A 458 3.97 -2.21 19.54
CA PRO A 458 3.09 -2.25 20.71
C PRO A 458 1.82 -3.08 20.52
N LEU A 459 1.28 -3.09 19.29
CA LEU A 459 0.15 -3.91 18.86
C LEU A 459 0.54 -4.61 17.58
N THR A 460 0.16 -5.88 17.43
CA THR A 460 0.30 -6.59 16.16
C THR A 460 -0.56 -5.93 15.07
N ALA A 461 -0.28 -6.22 13.79
CA ALA A 461 -1.10 -5.68 12.70
C ALA A 461 -2.60 -6.01 12.88
N ARG A 462 -2.91 -7.23 13.34
CA ARG A 462 -4.27 -7.69 13.61
C ARG A 462 -4.91 -6.96 14.79
N GLN A 463 -4.17 -6.81 15.88
CA GLN A 463 -4.64 -6.05 17.05
C GLN A 463 -4.89 -4.58 16.71
N SER A 464 -4.05 -3.96 15.88
CA SER A 464 -4.26 -2.59 15.39
C SER A 464 -5.53 -2.46 14.56
N VAL A 465 -5.79 -3.40 13.62
CA VAL A 465 -7.04 -3.43 12.86
C VAL A 465 -8.25 -3.49 13.80
N VAL A 466 -8.26 -4.42 14.77
CA VAL A 466 -9.36 -4.56 15.72
C VAL A 466 -9.56 -3.26 16.52
N TYR A 467 -8.51 -2.77 17.17
CA TYR A 467 -8.59 -1.62 18.06
C TYR A 467 -9.14 -0.39 17.34
N TRP A 468 -8.57 -0.06 16.18
CA TRP A 468 -8.92 1.15 15.44
C TRP A 468 -10.27 1.04 14.73
N THR A 469 -10.65 -0.14 14.25
CA THR A 469 -11.99 -0.37 13.70
C THR A 469 -13.05 -0.21 14.78
N GLU A 470 -12.86 -0.83 15.94
CA GLU A 470 -13.77 -0.65 17.07
C GLU A 470 -13.76 0.79 17.60
N TYR A 471 -12.64 1.52 17.49
CA TYR A 471 -12.58 2.94 17.83
C TYR A 471 -13.49 3.77 16.93
N VAL A 472 -13.46 3.54 15.62
CA VAL A 472 -14.38 4.18 14.66
C VAL A 472 -15.83 3.87 15.00
N LEU A 473 -16.15 2.61 15.32
CA LEU A 473 -17.50 2.19 15.70
C LEU A 473 -17.96 2.86 17.01
N ARG A 474 -17.09 2.92 18.04
CA ARG A 474 -17.39 3.57 19.33
C ARG A 474 -17.62 5.07 19.20
N HIS A 475 -16.95 5.71 18.24
CA HIS A 475 -16.97 7.17 18.05
C HIS A 475 -17.68 7.59 16.76
N GLN A 476 -18.55 6.74 16.21
CA GLN A 476 -19.43 7.06 15.08
C GLN A 476 -18.70 7.71 13.89
N GLY A 477 -17.51 7.18 13.54
CA GLY A 477 -16.66 7.71 12.47
C GLY A 477 -15.31 8.27 12.93
N ALA A 478 -15.17 8.62 14.22
CA ALA A 478 -13.92 9.15 14.80
C ALA A 478 -13.36 10.39 14.05
N TYR A 479 -14.24 11.27 13.56
CA TYR A 479 -13.86 12.43 12.73
C TYR A 479 -12.97 13.46 13.45
N HIS A 480 -12.86 13.40 14.79
CA HIS A 480 -11.92 14.22 15.56
C HIS A 480 -10.44 13.87 15.31
N LEU A 481 -10.15 12.74 14.64
CA LEU A 481 -8.80 12.38 14.21
C LEU A 481 -8.38 13.08 12.91
N GLN A 482 -9.31 13.77 12.24
CA GLN A 482 -9.08 14.33 10.92
C GLN A 482 -8.07 15.46 10.90
N SER A 483 -7.20 15.42 9.90
CA SER A 483 -6.30 16.53 9.61
C SER A 483 -7.11 17.77 9.18
N PRO A 484 -6.89 18.96 9.76
CA PRO A 484 -7.53 20.19 9.30
C PRO A 484 -7.25 20.49 7.82
N LEU A 485 -6.17 19.95 7.25
CA LEU A 485 -5.81 20.13 5.84
C LEU A 485 -6.91 19.68 4.87
N ILE A 486 -7.70 18.65 5.21
CA ILE A 486 -8.80 18.20 4.33
C ILE A 486 -9.96 19.19 4.29
N HIS A 487 -9.99 20.13 5.24
CA HIS A 487 -11.02 21.16 5.36
C HIS A 487 -10.64 22.50 4.70
N MET A 488 -9.37 22.67 4.31
CA MET A 488 -8.84 23.89 3.71
C MET A 488 -8.97 23.92 2.18
N ASP A 489 -9.25 25.10 1.64
CA ASP A 489 -9.16 25.35 0.20
C ASP A 489 -7.70 25.38 -0.30
N PHE A 490 -7.53 25.44 -1.62
CA PHE A 490 -6.21 25.41 -2.24
C PHE A 490 -5.31 26.59 -1.86
N VAL A 491 -5.85 27.79 -1.68
CA VAL A 491 -5.09 29.00 -1.36
C VAL A 491 -4.55 28.92 0.06
N ALA A 492 -5.43 28.68 1.05
CA ALA A 492 -5.05 28.60 2.45
C ALA A 492 -4.11 27.42 2.73
N ARG A 493 -4.39 26.25 2.14
CA ARG A 493 -3.56 25.05 2.29
C ARG A 493 -2.12 25.24 1.83
N ASN A 494 -1.90 26.09 0.83
CA ASN A 494 -0.57 26.36 0.27
C ASN A 494 -0.01 27.72 0.72
N ASN A 495 -0.67 28.41 1.66
CA ASN A 495 -0.30 29.74 2.16
C ASN A 495 -0.07 30.79 1.05
N LEU A 496 -0.78 30.68 -0.09
CA LEU A 496 -0.54 31.56 -1.24
C LEU A 496 -0.92 33.02 -0.94
N ASP A 497 -1.98 33.21 -0.16
CA ASP A 497 -2.42 34.49 0.39
C ASP A 497 -1.35 35.11 1.32
N VAL A 498 -0.78 34.31 2.22
CA VAL A 498 0.30 34.73 3.14
C VAL A 498 1.55 35.13 2.35
N TYR A 499 2.00 34.30 1.39
CA TYR A 499 3.15 34.63 0.55
C TYR A 499 2.90 35.89 -0.29
N GLY A 500 1.68 36.07 -0.80
CA GLY A 500 1.28 37.27 -1.51
C GLY A 500 1.41 38.53 -0.64
N VAL A 501 0.92 38.48 0.61
CA VAL A 501 1.06 39.60 1.56
C VAL A 501 2.52 39.90 1.88
N VAL A 502 3.34 38.88 2.15
CA VAL A 502 4.77 39.04 2.45
C VAL A 502 5.51 39.68 1.27
N LEU A 503 5.20 39.25 0.02
CA LEU A 503 5.79 39.82 -1.18
C LEU A 503 5.41 41.29 -1.35
N ILE A 504 4.13 41.65 -1.17
CA ILE A 504 3.65 43.03 -1.27
C ILE A 504 4.35 43.92 -0.23
N VAL A 505 4.43 43.49 1.03
CA VAL A 505 5.11 44.24 2.10
C VAL A 505 6.60 44.42 1.77
N SER A 506 7.26 43.36 1.30
CA SER A 506 8.67 43.42 0.90
C SER A 506 8.91 44.40 -0.24
N LEU A 507 8.03 44.43 -1.25
CA LEU A 507 8.08 45.39 -2.35
C LEU A 507 7.88 46.83 -1.88
N VAL A 508 6.94 47.08 -0.97
CA VAL A 508 6.70 48.41 -0.39
C VAL A 508 7.92 48.90 0.38
N VAL A 509 8.51 48.06 1.23
CA VAL A 509 9.74 48.39 1.98
C VAL A 509 10.89 48.67 1.01
N PHE A 510 11.08 47.85 -0.01
CA PHE A 510 12.10 48.05 -1.03
C PHE A 510 11.93 49.39 -1.76
N LEU A 511 10.70 49.75 -2.15
CA LEU A 511 10.39 51.04 -2.76
C LEU A 511 10.68 52.22 -1.82
N ILE A 512 10.32 52.10 -0.54
CA ILE A 512 10.64 53.11 0.49
C ILE A 512 12.16 53.28 0.61
N LEU A 513 12.93 52.20 0.64
CA LEU A 513 14.40 52.24 0.71
C LEU A 513 15.00 52.91 -0.54
N ILE A 514 14.46 52.67 -1.74
CA ILE A 514 14.88 53.37 -2.96
C ILE A 514 14.59 54.87 -2.86
N VAL A 515 13.39 55.26 -2.40
CA VAL A 515 13.01 56.67 -2.26
C VAL A 515 13.90 57.36 -1.22
N LEU A 516 14.12 56.73 -0.06
CA LEU A 516 15.03 57.22 0.98
C LEU A 516 16.47 57.32 0.47
N PHE A 517 16.98 56.30 -0.21
CA PHE A 517 18.32 56.33 -0.80
C PHE A 517 18.46 57.47 -1.81
N ARG A 518 17.49 57.64 -2.72
CA ARG A 518 17.48 58.76 -3.68
C ARG A 518 17.42 60.11 -2.97
N TRP A 519 16.65 60.21 -1.88
CA TRP A 519 16.54 61.42 -1.07
C TRP A 519 17.87 61.76 -0.36
N VAL A 520 18.46 60.79 0.34
CA VAL A 520 19.78 60.93 1.01
C VAL A 520 20.86 61.25 -0.02
N PHE A 521 20.92 60.50 -1.12
CA PHE A 521 21.89 60.72 -2.20
C PHE A 521 21.77 62.14 -2.78
N ARG A 522 20.55 62.61 -3.07
CA ARG A 522 20.32 64.00 -3.52
C ARG A 522 20.78 65.03 -2.47
N LYS A 523 20.57 64.77 -1.18
CA LYS A 523 21.02 65.66 -0.09
C LYS A 523 22.55 65.69 0.00
N VAL A 524 23.22 64.54 -0.01
CA VAL A 524 24.68 64.43 -0.02
C VAL A 524 25.26 65.12 -1.26
N PHE A 525 24.72 64.87 -2.45
CA PHE A 525 25.19 65.50 -3.69
C PHE A 525 25.05 67.03 -3.68
N LYS A 526 23.97 67.55 -3.07
CA LYS A 526 23.81 69.00 -2.85
C LYS A 526 24.88 69.56 -1.92
N VAL A 527 25.23 68.85 -0.84
CA VAL A 527 26.29 69.27 0.10
C VAL A 527 27.66 69.26 -0.58
N VAL A 528 27.97 68.20 -1.35
CA VAL A 528 29.23 68.06 -2.10
C VAL A 528 29.36 69.14 -3.17
N ARG A 529 28.30 69.40 -3.97
CA ARG A 529 28.31 70.50 -4.95
C ARG A 529 28.39 71.88 -4.29
N GLY A 530 27.73 72.08 -3.15
CA GLY A 530 27.80 73.32 -2.38
C GLY A 530 29.20 73.64 -1.82
N HIS A 531 30.00 72.61 -1.52
CA HIS A 531 31.41 72.79 -1.14
C HIS A 531 32.32 73.17 -2.31
N SER A 532 32.01 72.75 -3.53
CA SER A 532 32.82 73.07 -4.70
C SER A 532 32.70 74.53 -5.16
N TYR A 533 31.66 75.25 -4.74
CA TYR A 533 31.46 76.68 -5.07
C TYR A 533 32.13 77.65 -4.07
N ARG A 534 32.64 77.15 -2.94
CA ARG A 534 33.29 77.98 -1.88
C ARG A 534 34.82 78.03 -1.96
N ARG A 535 35.43 77.53 -3.05
CA ARG A 535 36.88 77.67 -3.31
C ARG A 535 37.19 78.99 -4.05
N LYS A 536 37.37 80.05 -3.24
CA LYS A 536 38.19 81.27 -3.42
C LYS A 536 38.38 81.86 -4.84
N SER A 537 37.76 83.02 -5.09
CA SER A 537 38.31 84.07 -5.95
C SER A 537 39.40 84.83 -5.18
N PRO A 538 40.64 85.02 -5.69
CA PRO A 538 41.60 85.93 -5.06
C PRO A 538 41.19 87.38 -5.34
N GLN A 539 41.01 88.17 -4.29
CA GLN A 539 41.04 89.62 -4.38
C GLN A 539 42.46 90.05 -4.80
N LEU A 540 42.60 90.60 -6.01
CA LEU A 540 43.76 91.41 -6.37
C LEU A 540 43.43 92.87 -6.03
N LYS A 541 44.25 93.44 -5.14
CA LYS A 541 44.23 94.84 -4.70
C LYS A 541 44.75 95.76 -5.80
N ASN A 542 44.22 96.99 -5.79
CA ASN A 542 44.59 98.16 -6.58
C ASN A 542 46.10 98.44 -6.67
N ASN A 543 46.49 99.06 -7.79
CA ASN A 543 47.24 100.32 -7.76
C ASN A 543 46.37 101.42 -8.36
#